data_AF-A0A0V7Z4M9-F1
#
_entry.id   AF-A0A0V7Z4M9-F1
#
_cell.length_a   1.000
_cell.length_b   1.000
_cell.length_c   1.000
_cell.angle_alpha   90.00
_cell.angle_beta   90.00
_cell.angle_gamma   90.00
#
_symmetry.space_group_name_H-M   'P 1'
#
loop_
_entity.id
_entity.type
_entity.pdbx_description
1 polymer ?
#
loop_
_entity_poly.entity_id
_entity_poly.type
_entity_poly.pdbx_seq_one_letter_code
_entity_poly.pdbx_strand_id
1 'polypeptide(L)'
;MPRPAPFRPEAADDPAYAALKARIIARTGHHYYIDKDELLIERLRRRFRANAVADCAAYTALLADRSKGEAEWSQLEAEITVGETFFFRYAEQFQALRQTILPALIAARSLDRTLRIWSAGCSTGAEPYSLAILVREALGDALPDWRIAILGTDISVEALATARAAVYGRWALRTMPPEDRLRYFTRLPPAPGIRREGGYALRPEFRTLVRFERGNLLSLIEPKRPPGEGFDLILCRNVLIYFEAETVAAVVRGLGRRLRPDGWILLGHAEPNPTFSGFLDPVSLPGTVAYRRLADAVPPPVPWPLPLAVEPPWPASHPLAADPPREPAETAVAILVPPAPLPAIAVSLDRGDDPVQAGDLAQIRALADAGETGTAWRLLPGALERDPTDPSLRFYEGLLARTLGRDVEAERAFRAALYLDRGFVMAHYHLGLLLMAMGRAEEAARALDNAVALSQALEPETPLREGDGAVAGEVAAGAAAARTGLGPYRGPGSGSF
;
A
#
# COMPACT_ATOMS: atom_id res chain seq x y z
N MET A 1 -30.72 -13.79 -40.82
CA MET A 1 -29.93 -12.61 -40.43
C MET A 1 -29.89 -12.55 -38.91
N PRO A 2 -28.71 -12.49 -38.26
CA PRO A 2 -28.66 -12.20 -36.84
C PRO A 2 -29.11 -10.75 -36.62
N ARG A 3 -29.98 -10.54 -35.64
CA ARG A 3 -30.37 -9.20 -35.17
C ARG A 3 -29.11 -8.44 -34.73
N PRO A 4 -28.89 -7.19 -35.14
CA PRO A 4 -27.77 -6.41 -34.60
C PRO A 4 -27.98 -6.29 -33.09
N ALA A 5 -26.93 -6.58 -32.31
CA ALA A 5 -26.91 -6.26 -30.89
C ALA A 5 -27.15 -4.76 -30.74
N PRO A 6 -27.96 -4.31 -29.76
CA PRO A 6 -28.19 -2.89 -29.56
C PRO A 6 -26.85 -2.20 -29.29
N PHE A 7 -26.55 -1.20 -30.11
CA PHE A 7 -25.41 -0.31 -29.96
C PHE A 7 -25.45 0.25 -28.52
N ARG A 8 -24.53 -0.23 -27.66
CA ARG A 8 -24.35 0.34 -26.33
C ARG A 8 -23.36 1.48 -26.48
N PRO A 9 -23.74 2.74 -26.19
CA PRO A 9 -22.78 3.83 -26.19
C PRO A 9 -21.59 3.45 -25.30
N GLU A 10 -20.38 3.83 -25.71
CA GLU A 10 -19.22 3.69 -24.84
C GLU A 10 -19.54 4.46 -23.55
N ALA A 11 -19.23 3.90 -22.37
CA ALA A 11 -19.61 4.58 -21.12
C ALA A 11 -18.86 5.92 -20.93
N ALA A 12 -17.86 6.20 -21.77
CA ALA A 12 -17.20 7.50 -21.90
C ALA A 12 -18.11 8.55 -22.56
N ASP A 13 -19.03 8.13 -23.43
CA ASP A 13 -20.00 9.01 -24.11
C ASP A 13 -21.30 9.18 -23.31
N ASP A 14 -21.41 8.54 -22.14
CA ASP A 14 -22.59 8.66 -21.28
C ASP A 14 -22.58 10.04 -20.61
N PRO A 15 -23.58 10.91 -20.87
CA PRO A 15 -23.61 12.25 -20.30
C PRO A 15 -23.67 12.27 -18.76
N ALA A 16 -24.09 11.17 -18.12
CA ALA A 16 -24.12 11.04 -16.67
C ALA A 16 -22.81 10.51 -16.07
N TYR A 17 -21.82 10.10 -16.89
CA TYR A 17 -20.56 9.53 -16.40
C TYR A 17 -19.77 10.51 -15.54
N ALA A 18 -19.58 11.76 -15.99
CA ALA A 18 -18.81 12.77 -15.25
C ALA A 18 -19.38 13.02 -13.84
N ALA A 19 -20.70 13.11 -13.72
CA ALA A 19 -21.38 13.28 -12.43
C ALA A 19 -21.24 12.04 -11.53
N LEU A 20 -21.38 10.84 -12.09
CA LEU A 20 -21.19 9.59 -11.36
C LEU A 20 -19.75 9.46 -10.84
N LYS A 21 -18.76 9.73 -11.70
CA LYS A 21 -17.34 9.75 -11.35
C LYS A 21 -17.03 10.74 -10.24
N ALA A 22 -17.52 11.98 -10.34
CA ALA A 22 -17.36 12.98 -9.29
C ALA A 22 -17.96 12.51 -7.95
N ARG A 23 -19.12 11.85 -7.98
CA ARG A 23 -19.74 11.28 -6.77
C ARG A 23 -18.92 10.13 -6.18
N ILE A 24 -18.30 9.29 -7.00
CA ILE A 24 -17.41 8.21 -6.55
C ILE A 24 -16.16 8.81 -5.88
N ILE A 25 -15.49 9.74 -6.56
CA ILE A 25 -14.28 10.43 -6.04
C ILE A 25 -14.61 11.15 -4.72
N ALA A 26 -15.74 11.87 -4.65
CA ALA A 26 -16.13 12.56 -3.42
C ALA A 26 -16.39 11.60 -2.24
N ARG A 27 -16.87 10.38 -2.50
CA ARG A 27 -17.14 9.40 -1.44
C ARG A 27 -15.88 8.64 -1.02
N THR A 28 -15.03 8.24 -1.96
CA THR A 28 -13.89 7.34 -1.68
C THR A 28 -12.55 8.06 -1.60
N GLY A 29 -12.43 9.23 -2.23
CA GLY A 29 -11.21 9.99 -2.37
C GLY A 29 -10.23 9.43 -3.40
N HIS A 30 -10.61 8.41 -4.17
CA HIS A 30 -9.79 7.80 -5.22
C HIS A 30 -9.67 8.71 -6.44
N HIS A 31 -8.95 9.81 -6.27
CA HIS A 31 -8.65 10.77 -7.32
C HIS A 31 -7.82 10.18 -8.47
N TYR A 32 -7.14 9.06 -8.25
CA TYR A 32 -6.49 8.27 -9.31
C TYR A 32 -7.36 8.07 -10.57
N TYR A 33 -8.69 8.07 -10.43
CA TYR A 33 -9.61 7.95 -11.56
C TYR A 33 -9.89 9.25 -12.33
N ILE A 34 -9.31 10.40 -11.97
CA ILE A 34 -9.54 11.66 -12.68
C ILE A 34 -9.11 11.61 -14.15
N ASP A 35 -8.03 10.90 -14.48
CA ASP A 35 -7.54 10.77 -15.86
C ASP A 35 -7.44 9.30 -16.32
N LYS A 36 -8.13 8.40 -15.61
CA LYS A 36 -8.15 6.94 -15.87
C LYS A 36 -9.57 6.46 -16.17
N ASP A 37 -10.24 7.17 -17.05
CA ASP A 37 -11.65 6.92 -17.38
C ASP A 37 -11.89 5.50 -17.87
N GLU A 38 -11.04 4.99 -18.77
CA GLU A 38 -11.15 3.64 -19.31
C GLU A 38 -11.19 2.56 -18.20
N LEU A 39 -10.32 2.69 -17.19
CA LEU A 39 -10.23 1.75 -16.09
C LEU A 39 -11.46 1.85 -15.17
N LEU A 40 -11.91 3.06 -14.83
CA LEU A 40 -13.12 3.23 -14.02
C LEU A 40 -14.35 2.72 -14.79
N ILE A 41 -14.44 2.99 -16.09
CA ILE A 41 -15.50 2.52 -16.96
C ILE A 41 -15.55 0.99 -17.00
N GLU A 42 -14.41 0.31 -17.12
CA GLU A 42 -14.35 -1.14 -17.12
C GLU A 42 -14.92 -1.73 -15.82
N ARG A 43 -14.55 -1.13 -14.68
CA ARG A 43 -15.01 -1.49 -13.34
C ARG A 43 -16.51 -1.27 -13.19
N LEU A 44 -17.00 -0.09 -13.62
CA LEU A 44 -18.42 0.23 -13.64
C LEU A 44 -19.22 -0.71 -14.54
N ARG A 45 -18.70 -1.08 -15.72
CA ARG A 45 -19.35 -2.05 -16.63
C ARG A 45 -19.54 -3.41 -15.96
N ARG A 46 -18.61 -3.87 -15.11
CA ARG A 46 -18.81 -5.08 -14.31
C ARG A 46 -19.98 -4.92 -13.34
N ARG A 47 -20.05 -3.80 -12.63
CA ARG A 47 -21.17 -3.48 -11.72
C ARG A 47 -22.51 -3.34 -12.45
N PHE A 48 -22.52 -2.75 -13.65
CA PHE A 48 -23.72 -2.60 -14.47
C PHE A 48 -24.30 -3.95 -14.87
N ARG A 49 -23.43 -4.87 -15.31
CA ARG A 49 -23.82 -6.26 -15.63
C ARG A 49 -24.36 -6.99 -14.40
N ALA A 50 -23.70 -6.85 -13.25
CA ALA A 50 -24.12 -7.51 -12.01
C ALA A 50 -25.51 -7.04 -11.53
N ASN A 51 -25.88 -5.79 -11.80
CA ASN A 51 -27.15 -5.19 -11.37
C ASN A 51 -28.19 -5.07 -12.50
N ALA A 52 -27.87 -5.55 -13.69
CA ALA A 52 -28.70 -5.42 -14.90
C ALA A 52 -29.16 -3.97 -15.19
N VAL A 53 -28.29 -2.98 -14.93
CA VAL A 53 -28.55 -1.57 -15.28
C VAL A 53 -27.92 -1.22 -16.62
N ALA A 54 -28.55 -0.28 -17.33
CA ALA A 54 -28.19 0.03 -18.72
C ALA A 54 -27.06 1.07 -18.85
N ASP A 55 -27.03 2.06 -17.95
CA ASP A 55 -26.22 3.27 -18.08
C ASP A 55 -25.87 3.90 -16.71
N CYS A 56 -25.07 4.98 -16.73
CA CYS A 56 -24.61 5.68 -15.55
C CYS A 56 -25.76 6.36 -14.79
N ALA A 57 -26.81 6.80 -15.48
CA ALA A 57 -27.98 7.43 -14.86
C ALA A 57 -28.77 6.41 -14.02
N ALA A 58 -29.08 5.24 -14.60
CA ALA A 58 -29.73 4.13 -13.92
C ALA A 58 -28.89 3.61 -12.75
N TYR A 59 -27.57 3.52 -12.92
CA TYR A 59 -26.68 3.12 -11.83
C TYR A 59 -26.61 4.18 -10.71
N THR A 60 -26.60 5.46 -11.05
CA THR A 60 -26.65 6.57 -10.07
C THR A 60 -27.94 6.51 -9.24
N ALA A 61 -29.08 6.21 -9.88
CA ALA A 61 -30.36 6.02 -9.20
C ALA A 61 -30.31 4.80 -8.25
N LEU A 62 -29.71 3.68 -8.68
CA LEU A 62 -29.49 2.52 -7.81
C LEU A 62 -28.63 2.87 -6.59
N LEU A 63 -27.53 3.59 -6.79
CA LEU A 63 -26.65 4.07 -5.71
C LEU A 63 -27.32 5.09 -4.79
N ALA A 64 -28.44 5.70 -5.20
CA ALA A 64 -29.24 6.62 -4.38
C ALA A 64 -30.43 5.93 -3.70
N ASP A 65 -30.73 4.68 -4.06
CA ASP A 65 -31.83 3.91 -3.47
C ASP A 65 -31.58 3.65 -1.98
N ARG A 66 -32.58 3.94 -1.14
CA ARG A 66 -32.44 3.81 0.33
C ARG A 66 -32.31 2.37 0.82
N SER A 67 -32.83 1.40 0.07
CA SER A 67 -32.86 0.00 0.46
C SER A 67 -31.66 -0.79 -0.09
N LYS A 68 -31.22 -0.47 -1.31
CA LYS A 68 -30.18 -1.22 -2.04
C LYS A 68 -28.87 -0.44 -2.21
N GLY A 69 -28.91 0.89 -2.13
CA GLY A 69 -27.79 1.74 -2.52
C GLY A 69 -26.52 1.49 -1.70
N GLU A 70 -26.62 1.35 -0.37
CA GLU A 70 -25.43 1.15 0.48
C GLU A 70 -24.77 -0.23 0.26
N ALA A 71 -25.58 -1.26 -0.03
CA ALA A 71 -25.06 -2.57 -0.40
C ALA A 71 -24.30 -2.49 -1.74
N GLU A 72 -24.85 -1.80 -2.73
CA GLU A 72 -24.16 -1.62 -4.02
C GLU A 72 -22.92 -0.72 -3.89
N TRP A 73 -22.95 0.32 -3.05
CA TRP A 73 -21.76 1.11 -2.74
C TRP A 73 -20.64 0.25 -2.17
N SER A 74 -20.95 -0.65 -1.25
CA SER A 74 -19.95 -1.56 -0.67
C SER A 74 -19.29 -2.45 -1.73
N GLN A 75 -20.08 -2.92 -2.71
CA GLN A 75 -19.59 -3.74 -3.81
C GLN A 75 -18.80 -2.92 -4.85
N LEU A 76 -19.19 -1.67 -5.09
CA LEU A 76 -18.45 -0.75 -5.95
C LEU A 76 -17.10 -0.39 -5.33
N GLU A 77 -17.07 -0.09 -4.03
CA GLU A 77 -15.86 0.19 -3.27
C GLU A 77 -14.88 -0.98 -3.39
N ALA A 78 -15.34 -2.22 -3.20
CA ALA A 78 -14.51 -3.42 -3.38
C ALA A 78 -13.98 -3.56 -4.82
N GLU A 79 -14.79 -3.25 -5.82
CA GLU A 79 -14.42 -3.35 -7.24
C GLU A 79 -13.34 -2.34 -7.64
N ILE A 80 -13.40 -1.11 -7.13
CA ILE A 80 -12.49 0.00 -7.48
C ILE A 80 -11.27 0.11 -6.57
N THR A 81 -11.26 -0.56 -5.41
CA THR A 81 -10.05 -0.67 -4.58
C THR A 81 -9.09 -1.71 -5.16
N VAL A 82 -7.81 -1.35 -5.30
CA VAL A 82 -6.76 -2.33 -5.62
C VAL A 82 -6.26 -2.95 -4.31
N GLY A 83 -6.74 -4.14 -4.00
CA GLY A 83 -6.48 -4.82 -2.71
C GLY A 83 -5.19 -5.65 -2.65
N GLU A 84 -4.14 -5.33 -3.43
CA GLU A 84 -2.92 -6.12 -3.35
C GLU A 84 -2.18 -5.87 -2.03
N THR A 85 -2.09 -6.90 -1.20
CA THR A 85 -1.33 -6.89 0.05
C THR A 85 -0.77 -8.28 0.35
N PHE A 86 0.32 -8.32 1.10
CA PHE A 86 1.00 -9.56 1.49
C PHE A 86 1.76 -9.35 2.79
N PHE A 87 2.03 -10.46 3.47
CA PHE A 87 2.68 -10.43 4.77
C PHE A 87 4.10 -9.86 4.64
N PHE A 88 4.48 -9.00 5.58
CA PHE A 88 5.80 -8.37 5.62
C PHE A 88 6.18 -7.63 4.33
N ARG A 89 5.19 -7.01 3.67
CA ARG A 89 5.39 -6.18 2.47
C ARG A 89 6.36 -5.04 2.75
N TYR A 90 7.38 -4.88 1.90
CA TYR A 90 8.57 -4.03 2.07
C TYR A 90 9.39 -4.36 3.32
N ALA A 91 10.46 -5.14 3.13
CA ALA A 91 11.24 -5.75 4.20
C ALA A 91 11.90 -4.73 5.13
N GLU A 92 12.37 -3.61 4.58
CA GLU A 92 13.09 -2.54 5.28
C GLU A 92 12.19 -1.88 6.34
N GLN A 93 10.92 -1.66 6.02
CA GLN A 93 9.94 -1.09 6.93
C GLN A 93 9.59 -2.04 8.08
N PHE A 94 9.46 -3.33 7.79
CA PHE A 94 9.25 -4.33 8.84
C PHE A 94 10.53 -4.58 9.66
N GLN A 95 11.72 -4.39 9.08
CA GLN A 95 12.97 -4.40 9.81
C GLN A 95 13.08 -3.21 10.76
N ALA A 96 12.74 -2.00 10.32
CA ALA A 96 12.65 -0.81 11.16
C ALA A 96 11.66 -0.98 12.33
N LEU A 97 10.49 -1.60 12.05
CA LEU A 97 9.53 -1.97 13.09
C LEU A 97 10.13 -2.93 14.12
N ARG A 98 10.78 -3.98 13.65
CA ARG A 98 11.36 -5.05 14.50
C ARG A 98 12.55 -4.57 15.33
N GLN A 99 13.45 -3.79 14.73
CA GLN A 99 14.75 -3.45 15.32
C GLN A 99 14.76 -2.12 16.08
N THR A 100 13.83 -1.21 15.78
CA THR A 100 13.87 0.15 16.34
C THR A 100 12.54 0.57 16.94
N ILE A 101 11.47 0.59 16.15
CA ILE A 101 10.21 1.25 16.55
C ILE A 101 9.51 0.47 17.67
N LEU A 102 9.25 -0.84 17.50
CA LEU A 102 8.56 -1.62 18.51
C LEU A 102 9.36 -1.76 19.82
N PRO A 103 10.67 -2.06 19.80
CA PRO A 103 11.48 -2.05 21.02
C PRO A 103 11.44 -0.72 21.77
N ALA A 104 11.53 0.41 21.06
CA ALA A 104 11.47 1.74 21.68
C ALA A 104 10.10 2.01 22.31
N LEU A 105 9.01 1.67 21.62
CA LEU A 105 7.65 1.81 22.14
C LEU A 105 7.39 0.91 23.36
N ILE A 106 7.84 -0.35 23.32
CA ILE A 106 7.72 -1.28 24.45
C ILE A 106 8.49 -0.76 25.67
N ALA A 107 9.71 -0.25 25.49
CA ALA A 107 10.46 0.35 26.59
C ALA A 107 9.72 1.57 27.18
N ALA A 108 9.22 2.47 26.31
CA ALA A 108 8.49 3.67 26.69
C ALA A 108 7.11 3.41 27.32
N ARG A 109 6.58 2.18 27.19
CA ARG A 109 5.29 1.75 27.77
C ARG A 109 5.44 0.69 28.85
N SER A 110 6.66 0.44 29.33
CA SER A 110 6.93 -0.61 30.34
C SER A 110 6.14 -0.47 31.64
N LEU A 111 5.79 0.77 32.04
CA LEU A 111 4.96 1.07 33.21
C LEU A 111 3.47 0.86 32.94
N ASP A 112 2.95 1.43 31.85
CA ASP A 112 1.51 1.38 31.49
C ASP A 112 1.10 0.03 30.86
N ARG A 113 2.09 -0.72 30.36
CA ARG A 113 1.99 -2.01 29.65
C ARG A 113 0.88 -2.04 28.60
N THR A 114 0.65 -0.92 27.92
CA THR A 114 -0.40 -0.78 26.92
C THR A 114 0.23 -0.33 25.61
N LEU A 115 -0.13 -1.00 24.51
CA LEU A 115 0.36 -0.68 23.17
C LEU A 115 -0.81 -0.65 22.19
N ARG A 116 -1.04 0.51 21.56
CA ARG A 116 -2.14 0.76 20.64
C ARG A 116 -1.59 1.04 19.25
N ILE A 117 -1.88 0.16 18.29
CA ILE A 117 -1.38 0.25 16.92
C ILE A 117 -2.56 0.35 15.95
N TRP A 118 -2.43 1.14 14.90
CA TRP A 118 -3.43 1.27 13.84
C TRP A 118 -2.81 1.06 12.46
N SER A 119 -3.34 0.12 11.69
CA SER A 119 -3.09 -0.05 10.25
C SER A 119 -4.28 0.53 9.47
N ALA A 120 -4.06 1.66 8.82
CA ALA A 120 -5.06 2.43 8.09
C ALA A 120 -4.93 2.15 6.58
N GLY A 121 -5.97 1.57 5.98
CA GLY A 121 -5.91 0.98 4.63
C GLY A 121 -5.39 -0.46 4.67
N CYS A 122 -5.87 -1.28 5.60
CA CYS A 122 -5.27 -2.58 5.89
C CYS A 122 -5.58 -3.69 4.86
N SER A 123 -6.47 -3.42 3.90
CA SER A 123 -6.91 -4.35 2.86
C SER A 123 -7.32 -5.70 3.46
N THR A 124 -6.83 -6.82 2.91
CA THR A 124 -7.15 -8.18 3.35
C THR A 124 -6.46 -8.61 4.65
N GLY A 125 -5.83 -7.69 5.39
CA GLY A 125 -5.39 -7.91 6.77
C GLY A 125 -3.96 -8.41 6.95
N ALA A 126 -3.19 -8.58 5.87
CA ALA A 126 -1.81 -9.05 5.96
C ALA A 126 -0.92 -8.12 6.82
N GLU A 127 -1.06 -6.80 6.67
CA GLU A 127 -0.28 -5.82 7.44
C GLU A 127 -0.55 -5.87 8.96
N PRO A 128 -1.80 -5.76 9.45
CA PRO A 128 -2.06 -5.82 10.89
C PRO A 128 -1.71 -7.18 11.50
N TYR A 129 -1.78 -8.27 10.73
CA TYR A 129 -1.30 -9.57 11.23
C TYR A 129 0.22 -9.70 11.25
N SER A 130 0.94 -9.11 10.30
CA SER A 130 2.39 -8.99 10.40
C SER A 130 2.81 -8.19 11.64
N LEU A 131 2.07 -7.11 11.98
CA LEU A 131 2.28 -6.37 13.22
C LEU A 131 2.00 -7.24 14.46
N ALA A 132 0.91 -8.02 14.46
CA ALA A 132 0.59 -8.93 15.56
C ALA A 132 1.70 -9.98 15.78
N ILE A 133 2.27 -10.52 14.71
CA ILE A 133 3.43 -11.41 14.77
C ILE A 133 4.62 -10.69 15.40
N LEU A 134 5.00 -9.51 14.91
CA LEU A 134 6.13 -8.77 15.44
C LEU A 134 5.97 -8.39 16.92
N VAL A 135 4.78 -7.94 17.34
CA VAL A 135 4.51 -7.59 18.74
C VAL A 135 4.63 -8.82 19.64
N ARG A 136 4.09 -9.96 19.20
CA ARG A 136 4.22 -11.22 19.94
C ARG A 136 5.67 -11.67 20.04
N GLU A 137 6.45 -11.55 18.97
CA GLU A 137 7.88 -11.89 19.00
C GLU A 137 8.67 -10.97 19.92
N ALA A 138 8.37 -9.67 19.91
CA ALA A 138 9.08 -8.69 20.73
C ALA A 138 8.78 -8.83 22.24
N LEU A 139 7.53 -9.16 22.60
CA LEU A 139 7.13 -9.30 24.00
C LEU A 139 7.37 -10.70 24.57
N GLY A 140 7.34 -11.74 23.72
CA GLY A 140 7.56 -13.12 24.16
C GLY A 140 6.66 -13.51 25.34
N ASP A 141 7.27 -14.02 26.40
CA ASP A 141 6.58 -14.46 27.62
C ASP A 141 5.94 -13.31 28.42
N ALA A 142 6.34 -12.06 28.15
CA ALA A 142 5.73 -10.89 28.79
C ALA A 142 4.37 -10.51 28.15
N LEU A 143 4.00 -11.04 26.98
CA LEU A 143 2.77 -10.65 26.28
C LEU A 143 1.49 -10.69 27.15
N PRO A 144 1.25 -11.70 28.03
CA PRO A 144 0.05 -11.73 28.87
C PRO A 144 -0.07 -10.55 29.86
N ASP A 145 1.04 -9.92 30.20
CA ASP A 145 1.09 -8.74 31.07
C ASP A 145 0.78 -7.43 30.33
N TRP A 146 0.63 -7.49 29.01
CA TRP A 146 0.45 -6.33 28.15
C TRP A 146 -0.96 -6.25 27.57
N ARG A 147 -1.51 -5.04 27.57
CA ARG A 147 -2.76 -4.70 26.89
C ARG A 147 -2.45 -4.24 25.46
N ILE A 148 -2.50 -5.18 24.53
CA ILE A 148 -2.24 -4.95 23.10
C ILE A 148 -3.55 -4.71 22.35
N ALA A 149 -3.62 -3.65 21.56
CA ALA A 149 -4.73 -3.37 20.67
C ALA A 149 -4.21 -2.99 19.28
N ILE A 150 -4.43 -3.86 18.29
CA ILE A 150 -4.11 -3.57 16.88
C ILE A 150 -5.43 -3.37 16.13
N LEU A 151 -5.64 -2.17 15.60
CA LEU A 151 -6.79 -1.82 14.78
C LEU A 151 -6.39 -1.89 13.31
N GLY A 152 -7.10 -2.66 12.49
CA GLY A 152 -7.05 -2.59 11.04
C GLY A 152 -8.32 -1.92 10.50
N THR A 153 -8.18 -0.86 9.71
CA THR A 153 -9.33 -0.23 9.04
C THR A 153 -9.18 -0.23 7.53
N ASP A 154 -10.28 -0.50 6.83
CA ASP A 154 -10.34 -0.40 5.37
C ASP A 154 -11.74 0.05 4.92
N ILE A 155 -11.83 0.61 3.71
CA ILE A 155 -13.12 1.01 3.12
C ILE A 155 -13.86 -0.22 2.59
N SER A 156 -13.14 -1.23 2.09
CA SER A 156 -13.69 -2.43 1.45
C SER A 156 -14.18 -3.45 2.48
N VAL A 157 -15.50 -3.62 2.57
CA VAL A 157 -16.13 -4.63 3.44
C VAL A 157 -15.71 -6.05 3.06
N GLU A 158 -15.53 -6.32 1.77
CA GLU A 158 -15.08 -7.62 1.26
C GLU A 158 -13.64 -7.94 1.68
N ALA A 159 -12.74 -6.95 1.58
CA ALA A 159 -11.36 -7.10 2.05
C ALA A 159 -11.33 -7.36 3.58
N LEU A 160 -12.14 -6.63 4.35
CA LEU A 160 -12.26 -6.85 5.79
C LEU A 160 -12.88 -8.21 6.15
N ALA A 161 -13.78 -8.74 5.34
CA ALA A 161 -14.30 -10.09 5.53
C ALA A 161 -13.18 -11.13 5.35
N THR A 162 -12.35 -10.99 4.32
CA THR A 162 -11.13 -11.80 4.11
C THR A 162 -10.17 -11.68 5.29
N ALA A 163 -9.92 -10.45 5.75
CA ALA A 163 -9.06 -10.17 6.90
C ALA A 163 -9.56 -10.88 8.16
N ARG A 164 -10.85 -10.76 8.47
CA ARG A 164 -11.46 -11.42 9.63
C ARG A 164 -11.41 -12.95 9.53
N ALA A 165 -11.53 -13.51 8.33
CA ALA A 165 -11.42 -14.96 8.11
C ALA A 165 -9.97 -15.45 8.36
N ALA A 166 -8.97 -14.61 8.09
CA ALA A 166 -7.55 -14.88 8.27
C ALA A 166 -7.07 -16.16 7.56
N VAL A 167 -7.63 -16.41 6.37
CA VAL A 167 -7.29 -17.54 5.50
C VAL A 167 -6.69 -17.01 4.21
N TYR A 168 -5.48 -17.46 3.90
CA TYR A 168 -4.65 -16.92 2.84
C TYR A 168 -4.16 -18.00 1.89
N GLY A 169 -4.01 -17.64 0.62
CA GLY A 169 -3.31 -18.45 -0.38
C GLY A 169 -1.80 -18.28 -0.30
N ARG A 170 -1.05 -19.07 -1.08
CA ARG A 170 0.42 -18.98 -1.15
C ARG A 170 0.92 -17.59 -1.53
N TRP A 171 0.21 -16.89 -2.42
CA TRP A 171 0.60 -15.57 -2.93
C TRP A 171 0.72 -14.50 -1.84
N ALA A 172 -0.17 -14.53 -0.84
CA ALA A 172 -0.14 -13.59 0.28
C ALA A 172 1.04 -13.84 1.24
N LEU A 173 1.63 -15.04 1.20
CA LEU A 173 2.77 -15.45 2.04
C LEU A 173 4.08 -15.55 1.24
N ARG A 174 4.12 -15.01 0.01
CA ARG A 174 5.22 -15.22 -0.94
C ARG A 174 6.59 -14.83 -0.40
N THR A 175 6.65 -13.76 0.39
CA THR A 175 7.86 -13.22 1.04
C THR A 175 8.23 -13.92 2.35
N MET A 176 7.41 -14.84 2.85
CA MET A 176 7.70 -15.57 4.08
C MET A 176 8.44 -16.87 3.77
N PRO A 177 9.54 -17.18 4.46
CA PRO A 177 10.18 -18.49 4.38
C PRO A 177 9.23 -19.63 4.79
N PRO A 178 9.35 -20.84 4.22
CA PRO A 178 8.47 -21.97 4.52
C PRO A 178 8.36 -22.31 6.02
N GLU A 179 9.45 -22.21 6.76
CA GLU A 179 9.55 -22.43 8.20
C GLU A 179 8.68 -21.44 8.99
N ASP A 180 8.76 -20.15 8.63
CA ASP A 180 7.97 -19.08 9.24
C ASP A 180 6.48 -19.26 8.94
N ARG A 181 6.14 -19.69 7.71
CA ARG A 181 4.75 -20.03 7.36
C ARG A 181 4.19 -21.10 8.29
N LEU A 182 4.95 -22.15 8.60
CA LEU A 182 4.51 -23.22 9.50
C LEU A 182 4.49 -22.79 10.97
N ARG A 183 5.34 -21.82 11.34
CA ARG A 183 5.37 -21.22 12.68
C ARG A 183 4.10 -20.42 12.97
N TYR A 184 3.65 -19.59 12.03
CA TYR A 184 2.52 -18.67 12.28
C TYR A 184 1.17 -19.14 11.73
N PHE A 185 1.16 -20.10 10.80
CA PHE A 185 -0.05 -20.59 10.14
C PHE A 185 -0.23 -22.10 10.29
N THR A 186 -1.47 -22.52 10.17
CA THR A 186 -1.86 -23.93 9.97
C THR A 186 -2.17 -24.13 8.49
N ARG A 187 -1.53 -25.13 7.87
CA ARG A 187 -1.80 -25.48 6.47
C ARG A 187 -3.21 -26.09 6.35
N LEU A 188 -3.96 -25.62 5.37
CA LEU A 188 -5.29 -26.11 5.03
C LEU A 188 -5.25 -26.93 3.74
N PRO A 189 -6.11 -27.96 3.62
CA PRO A 189 -6.23 -28.74 2.40
C PRO A 189 -6.83 -27.90 1.26
N PRO A 190 -6.65 -28.34 0.00
CA PRO A 190 -7.31 -27.75 -1.16
C PRO A 190 -8.83 -27.66 -0.99
N ALA A 191 -9.40 -26.53 -1.40
CA ALA A 191 -10.85 -26.30 -1.44
C ALA A 191 -11.20 -25.40 -2.64
N PRO A 192 -12.44 -25.44 -3.15
CA PRO A 192 -12.88 -24.51 -4.19
C PRO A 192 -12.63 -23.03 -3.81
N GLY A 193 -12.40 -22.18 -4.82
CA GLY A 193 -12.10 -20.75 -4.64
C GLY A 193 -10.60 -20.47 -4.47
N ILE A 194 -10.24 -19.52 -3.61
CA ILE A 194 -8.84 -19.05 -3.41
C ILE A 194 -7.89 -20.13 -2.83
N ARG A 195 -8.43 -21.28 -2.42
CA ARG A 195 -7.69 -22.41 -1.84
C ARG A 195 -7.59 -23.62 -2.79
N ARG A 196 -7.76 -23.44 -4.11
CA ARG A 196 -7.70 -24.54 -5.09
C ARG A 196 -6.44 -25.41 -4.97
N GLU A 197 -5.35 -24.84 -4.49
CA GLU A 197 -4.05 -25.50 -4.34
C GLU A 197 -3.66 -25.74 -2.86
N GLY A 198 -4.63 -25.60 -1.94
CA GLY A 198 -4.41 -25.50 -0.49
C GLY A 198 -4.37 -24.05 0.00
N GLY A 199 -4.30 -23.87 1.31
CA GLY A 199 -4.24 -22.53 1.92
C GLY A 199 -3.57 -22.55 3.29
N TYR A 200 -3.59 -21.39 3.95
CA TYR A 200 -3.00 -21.19 5.27
C TYR A 200 -3.98 -20.41 6.14
N ALA A 201 -4.34 -20.95 7.30
CA ALA A 201 -5.08 -20.22 8.32
C ALA A 201 -4.09 -19.64 9.33
N LEU A 202 -4.20 -18.34 9.62
CA LEU A 202 -3.40 -17.74 10.69
C LEU A 202 -3.80 -18.37 12.03
N ARG A 203 -2.81 -18.72 12.86
CA ARG A 203 -3.09 -19.34 14.15
C ARG A 203 -3.83 -18.36 15.08
N PRO A 204 -4.76 -18.83 15.92
CA PRO A 204 -5.65 -17.96 16.72
C PRO A 204 -4.90 -16.96 17.60
N GLU A 205 -3.74 -17.33 18.12
CA GLU A 205 -2.94 -16.52 19.04
C GLU A 205 -2.37 -15.23 18.43
N PHE A 206 -2.30 -15.12 17.10
CA PHE A 206 -2.00 -13.87 16.40
C PHE A 206 -3.29 -13.13 16.02
N ARG A 207 -4.35 -13.89 15.73
CA ARG A 207 -5.63 -13.36 15.29
C ARG A 207 -6.33 -12.54 16.36
N THR A 208 -6.25 -12.96 17.63
CA THR A 208 -6.94 -12.31 18.76
C THR A 208 -6.41 -10.92 19.10
N LEU A 209 -5.21 -10.56 18.64
CA LEU A 209 -4.60 -9.25 18.89
C LEU A 209 -5.16 -8.15 17.98
N VAL A 210 -5.91 -8.52 16.92
CA VAL A 210 -6.32 -7.61 15.85
C VAL A 210 -7.84 -7.46 15.78
N ARG A 211 -8.32 -6.21 15.77
CA ARG A 211 -9.71 -5.86 15.47
C ARG A 211 -9.79 -5.19 14.10
N PHE A 212 -10.83 -5.53 13.34
CA PHE A 212 -11.09 -4.96 12.01
C PHE A 212 -12.37 -4.13 11.99
N GLU A 213 -12.28 -2.91 11.46
CA GLU A 213 -13.40 -1.98 11.34
C GLU A 213 -13.47 -1.35 9.95
N ARG A 214 -14.69 -1.02 9.50
CA ARG A 214 -14.83 -0.23 8.27
C ARG A 214 -14.40 1.21 8.57
N GLY A 215 -13.51 1.76 7.76
CA GLY A 215 -13.01 3.12 7.93
C GLY A 215 -12.67 3.75 6.59
N ASN A 216 -13.12 4.98 6.39
CA ASN A 216 -12.74 5.80 5.25
C ASN A 216 -11.72 6.85 5.70
N LEU A 217 -10.55 6.90 5.05
CA LEU A 217 -9.48 7.85 5.38
C LEU A 217 -9.93 9.31 5.27
N LEU A 218 -10.91 9.63 4.42
CA LEU A 218 -11.45 10.99 4.32
C LEU A 218 -12.11 11.48 5.61
N SER A 219 -12.61 10.57 6.46
CA SER A 219 -13.14 10.93 7.78
C SER A 219 -12.09 11.51 8.74
N LEU A 220 -10.81 11.39 8.40
CA LEU A 220 -9.70 11.88 9.22
C LEU A 220 -9.42 13.36 9.02
N ILE A 221 -9.96 13.95 7.94
CA ILE A 221 -9.77 15.36 7.55
C ILE A 221 -10.47 16.31 8.51
N GLU A 222 -11.36 15.81 9.37
CA GLU A 222 -12.04 16.61 10.38
C GLU A 222 -11.07 17.45 11.25
N PRO A 223 -11.40 18.72 11.52
CA PRO A 223 -10.47 19.68 12.11
C PRO A 223 -10.15 19.37 13.58
N LYS A 224 -11.03 18.65 14.28
CA LYS A 224 -10.89 18.38 15.72
C LYS A 224 -10.20 17.05 15.96
N ARG A 225 -9.34 17.03 16.98
CA ARG A 225 -8.83 15.78 17.52
C ARG A 225 -10.01 15.00 18.11
N PRO A 226 -10.25 13.74 17.70
CA PRO A 226 -11.32 12.96 18.29
C PRO A 226 -11.02 12.71 19.78
N PRO A 227 -12.06 12.63 20.63
CA PRO A 227 -11.90 12.26 22.03
C PRO A 227 -11.33 10.84 22.15
N GLY A 228 -10.47 10.62 23.14
CA GLY A 228 -9.84 9.31 23.40
C GLY A 228 -8.31 9.38 23.43
N GLU A 229 -7.69 8.29 23.88
CA GLU A 229 -6.23 8.19 23.89
C GLU A 229 -5.71 7.91 22.48
N GLY A 230 -4.55 8.50 22.16
CA GLY A 230 -3.92 8.33 20.85
C GLY A 230 -3.28 6.96 20.65
N PHE A 231 -2.85 6.69 19.43
CA PHE A 231 -2.09 5.50 19.03
C PHE A 231 -0.59 5.69 19.27
N ASP A 232 0.11 4.62 19.65
CA ASP A 232 1.56 4.57 19.77
C ASP A 232 2.23 4.44 18.39
N LEU A 233 1.58 3.71 17.48
CA LEU A 233 2.05 3.46 16.12
C LEU A 233 0.88 3.49 15.13
N ILE A 234 1.05 4.21 14.03
CA ILE A 234 0.10 4.23 12.91
C ILE A 234 0.84 3.85 11.63
N LEU A 235 0.32 2.89 10.88
CA LEU A 235 0.74 2.57 9.52
C LEU A 235 -0.34 3.07 8.57
N CYS A 236 0.04 3.76 7.51
CA CYS A 236 -0.86 4.12 6.42
C CYS A 236 -0.05 4.03 5.12
N ARG A 237 -0.05 2.85 4.51
CA ARG A 237 0.92 2.46 3.48
C ARG A 237 0.21 2.01 2.22
N ASN A 238 0.69 2.50 1.07
CA ASN A 238 0.23 2.09 -0.28
C ASN A 238 -1.27 2.33 -0.52
N VAL A 239 -1.80 3.40 0.10
CA VAL A 239 -3.19 3.80 -0.01
C VAL A 239 -3.30 5.28 -0.37
N LEU A 240 -2.35 6.11 0.09
CA LEU A 240 -2.34 7.54 -0.17
C LEU A 240 -2.04 7.87 -1.64
N ILE A 241 -1.40 6.94 -2.36
CA ILE A 241 -1.15 7.01 -3.81
C ILE A 241 -2.42 7.17 -4.67
N TYR A 242 -3.60 6.94 -4.11
CA TYR A 242 -4.87 7.09 -4.84
C TYR A 242 -5.51 8.48 -4.66
N PHE A 243 -4.96 9.35 -3.81
CA PHE A 243 -5.53 10.64 -3.43
C PHE A 243 -4.71 11.80 -3.98
N GLU A 244 -5.33 12.97 -4.15
CA GLU A 244 -4.59 14.20 -4.49
C GLU A 244 -3.68 14.65 -3.36
N ALA A 245 -2.61 15.37 -3.69
CA ALA A 245 -1.62 15.88 -2.75
C ALA A 245 -2.24 16.65 -1.56
N GLU A 246 -3.25 17.50 -1.81
CA GLU A 246 -3.94 18.24 -0.74
C GLU A 246 -4.70 17.32 0.22
N THR A 247 -5.40 16.31 -0.35
CA THR A 247 -6.13 15.31 0.42
C THR A 247 -5.16 14.43 1.22
N VAL A 248 -4.04 14.02 0.62
CA VAL A 248 -2.96 13.29 1.30
C VAL A 248 -2.45 14.09 2.50
N ALA A 249 -2.11 15.36 2.33
CA ALA A 249 -1.64 16.22 3.42
C ALA A 249 -2.68 16.35 4.54
N ALA A 250 -3.97 16.48 4.19
CA ALA A 250 -5.05 16.58 5.16
C ALA A 250 -5.26 15.26 5.94
N VAL A 251 -5.23 14.11 5.25
CA VAL A 251 -5.33 12.78 5.86
C VAL A 251 -4.15 12.53 6.81
N VAL A 252 -2.92 12.77 6.36
CA VAL A 252 -1.72 12.54 7.19
C VAL A 252 -1.70 13.47 8.41
N ARG A 253 -2.16 14.72 8.28
CA ARG A 253 -2.38 15.61 9.43
C ARG A 253 -3.41 15.05 10.40
N GLY A 254 -4.50 14.48 9.87
CA GLY A 254 -5.52 13.77 10.64
C GLY A 254 -5.00 12.55 11.40
N LEU A 255 -4.07 11.80 10.80
CA LEU A 255 -3.34 10.70 11.45
C LEU A 255 -2.44 11.23 12.57
N GLY A 256 -1.66 12.29 12.32
CA GLY A 256 -0.79 12.93 13.30
C GLY A 256 -1.54 13.39 14.57
N ARG A 257 -2.76 13.91 14.42
CA ARG A 257 -3.64 14.29 15.55
C ARG A 257 -4.07 13.11 16.43
N ARG A 258 -4.13 11.90 15.84
CA ARG A 258 -4.49 10.65 16.54
C ARG A 258 -3.27 9.94 17.11
N LEU A 259 -2.06 10.44 16.85
CA LEU A 259 -0.83 9.90 17.39
C LEU A 259 -0.56 10.43 18.81
N ARG A 260 0.00 9.58 19.66
CA ARG A 260 0.58 10.03 20.95
C ARG A 260 1.79 10.93 20.68
N PRO A 261 2.13 11.85 21.59
CA PRO A 261 3.25 12.80 21.40
C PRO A 261 4.57 12.14 21.02
N ASP A 262 4.84 10.95 21.56
CA ASP A 262 6.05 10.17 21.33
C ASP A 262 5.87 9.02 20.34
N GLY A 263 4.69 8.90 19.72
CA GLY A 263 4.34 7.83 18.79
C GLY A 263 4.99 7.95 17.41
N TRP A 264 4.77 6.94 16.59
CA TRP A 264 5.35 6.79 15.26
C TRP A 264 4.28 6.65 14.16
N ILE A 265 4.55 7.23 13.00
CA ILE A 265 3.81 7.02 11.76
C ILE A 265 4.75 6.39 10.73
N LEU A 266 4.28 5.36 10.03
CA LEU A 266 4.99 4.74 8.91
C LEU A 266 4.11 4.83 7.66
N LEU A 267 4.60 5.52 6.63
CA LEU A 267 3.94 5.70 5.34
C LEU A 267 4.57 4.80 4.28
N GLY A 268 3.91 4.57 3.15
CA GLY A 268 4.45 3.79 2.04
C GLY A 268 5.67 4.47 1.39
N HIS A 269 6.52 3.69 0.72
CA HIS A 269 7.76 4.18 0.10
C HIS A 269 7.54 5.27 -0.96
N ALA A 270 6.41 5.23 -1.68
CA ALA A 270 6.03 6.21 -2.70
C ALA A 270 5.17 7.36 -2.14
N GLU A 271 4.99 7.43 -0.82
CA GLU A 271 4.11 8.41 -0.17
C GLU A 271 4.82 9.53 0.65
N PRO A 272 6.15 9.77 0.58
CA PRO A 272 6.75 10.91 1.26
C PRO A 272 6.39 12.22 0.54
N ASN A 273 5.71 13.12 1.26
CA ASN A 273 5.36 14.46 0.76
C ASN A 273 6.11 15.53 1.60
N PRO A 274 6.85 16.46 0.98
CA PRO A 274 7.55 17.53 1.69
C PRO A 274 6.66 18.37 2.62
N THR A 275 5.36 18.47 2.32
CA THR A 275 4.37 19.20 3.13
C THR A 275 4.21 18.64 4.54
N PHE A 276 4.59 17.39 4.79
CA PHE A 276 4.49 16.77 6.11
C PHE A 276 5.42 17.41 7.13
N SER A 277 6.54 17.99 6.70
CA SER A 277 7.52 18.66 7.56
C SER A 277 6.93 19.80 8.39
N GLY A 278 5.80 20.37 7.98
CA GLY A 278 5.08 21.39 8.75
C GLY A 278 4.34 20.87 9.98
N PHE A 279 4.19 19.55 10.16
CA PHE A 279 3.43 18.96 11.26
C PHE A 279 3.90 17.56 11.72
N LEU A 280 4.92 16.98 11.08
CA LEU A 280 5.57 15.74 11.45
C LEU A 280 7.10 15.89 11.33
N ASP A 281 7.83 15.27 12.26
CA ASP A 281 9.29 15.17 12.21
C ASP A 281 9.70 13.87 11.49
N PRO A 282 10.41 13.94 10.36
CA PRO A 282 10.93 12.75 9.70
C PRO A 282 12.10 12.16 10.50
N VAL A 283 12.12 10.84 10.63
CA VAL A 283 13.17 10.06 11.27
C VAL A 283 13.69 9.02 10.28
N SER A 284 14.92 9.23 9.82
CA SER A 284 15.61 8.29 8.92
C SER A 284 15.99 7.01 9.66
N LEU A 285 15.55 5.88 9.13
CA LEU A 285 15.90 4.54 9.59
C LEU A 285 16.58 3.78 8.44
N PRO A 286 17.34 2.71 8.72
CA PRO A 286 17.95 1.92 7.65
C PRO A 286 16.90 1.46 6.63
N GLY A 287 17.05 1.89 5.38
CA GLY A 287 16.17 1.53 4.26
C GLY A 287 14.79 2.20 4.26
N THR A 288 14.43 3.08 5.21
CA THR A 288 13.11 3.73 5.20
C THR A 288 13.06 5.03 6.02
N VAL A 289 11.97 5.79 5.86
CA VAL A 289 11.69 6.97 6.70
C VAL A 289 10.41 6.72 7.48
N ALA A 290 10.47 6.92 8.79
CA ALA A 290 9.32 6.99 9.66
C ALA A 290 9.10 8.45 10.11
N TYR A 291 7.95 8.73 10.70
CA TYR A 291 7.60 10.08 11.14
C TYR A 291 7.21 10.06 12.61
N ARG A 292 7.56 11.12 13.33
CA ARG A 292 7.08 11.39 14.68
C ARG A 292 6.22 12.63 14.67
N ARG A 293 5.40 12.80 15.70
CA ARG A 293 4.62 14.02 15.86
C ARG A 293 5.59 15.19 16.12
N LEU A 294 5.44 16.27 15.36
CA LEU A 294 6.13 17.52 15.65
C LEU A 294 5.66 18.00 17.03
N ALA A 295 6.60 18.20 17.96
CA ALA A 295 6.27 18.60 19.32
C ALA A 295 5.44 19.89 19.29
N ASP A 296 4.25 19.89 19.92
CA ASP A 296 3.55 21.14 20.19
C ASP A 296 4.50 21.98 21.06
N ALA A 297 4.75 23.25 20.71
CA ALA A 297 5.56 24.15 21.54
C ALA A 297 5.07 24.08 22.99
N VAL A 298 5.94 23.64 23.90
CA VAL A 298 5.59 23.34 25.30
C VAL A 298 4.92 24.56 25.93
N PRO A 299 3.62 24.51 26.28
CA PRO A 299 3.03 25.53 27.13
C PRO A 299 3.69 25.43 28.52
N PRO A 300 3.93 26.55 29.22
CA PRO A 300 4.55 26.51 30.55
C PRO A 300 3.77 25.59 31.50
N PRO A 301 4.45 24.88 32.41
CA PRO A 301 3.83 23.88 33.25
C PRO A 301 2.74 24.52 34.12
N VAL A 302 1.52 24.03 33.98
CA VAL A 302 0.40 24.41 34.85
C VAL A 302 0.52 23.57 36.13
N PRO A 303 0.44 24.17 37.34
CA PRO A 303 0.50 23.40 38.57
C PRO A 303 -0.77 22.53 38.73
N TRP A 304 -0.56 21.26 39.08
CA TRP A 304 -1.58 20.31 39.56
C TRP A 304 -2.16 20.79 40.91
N PRO A 305 -3.43 20.48 41.30
CA PRO A 305 -3.97 19.11 41.54
C PRO A 305 -5.43 18.91 41.05
N LEU A 306 -6.07 17.73 40.91
CA LEU A 306 -6.36 16.59 41.81
C LEU A 306 -6.83 15.36 40.96
N PRO A 307 -6.90 14.12 41.51
CA PRO A 307 -7.06 12.89 40.72
C PRO A 307 -8.48 12.73 40.17
N LEU A 308 -8.60 12.66 38.84
CA LEU A 308 -9.81 12.21 38.16
C LEU A 308 -9.86 10.68 38.17
N ALA A 309 -11.00 10.14 38.59
CA ALA A 309 -11.29 8.72 38.62
C ALA A 309 -11.01 8.07 37.27
N VAL A 310 -10.23 6.98 37.30
CA VAL A 310 -9.98 6.13 36.14
C VAL A 310 -11.25 5.32 35.88
N GLU A 311 -12.04 5.73 34.89
CA GLU A 311 -13.04 4.84 34.29
C GLU A 311 -12.33 3.81 33.39
N PRO A 312 -12.68 2.52 33.48
CA PRO A 312 -12.08 1.48 32.66
C PRO A 312 -12.39 1.70 31.17
N PRO A 313 -11.46 1.40 30.23
CA PRO A 313 -11.60 1.78 28.83
C PRO A 313 -12.63 0.98 27.99
N TRP A 314 -13.39 0.07 28.58
CA TRP A 314 -14.65 -0.51 28.06
C TRP A 314 -15.20 -1.48 29.12
N PRO A 315 -16.52 -1.67 29.29
CA PRO A 315 -17.05 -2.79 30.05
C PRO A 315 -16.62 -4.12 29.42
N ALA A 316 -16.24 -5.07 30.28
CA ALA A 316 -15.92 -6.43 29.90
C ALA A 316 -17.02 -7.01 29.01
N SER A 317 -16.63 -7.61 27.89
CA SER A 317 -17.51 -8.41 27.05
C SER A 317 -18.13 -9.52 27.90
N HIS A 318 -19.44 -9.43 28.15
CA HIS A 318 -20.23 -10.56 28.60
C HIS A 318 -20.12 -11.70 27.56
N PRO A 319 -20.04 -12.97 27.99
CA PRO A 319 -20.17 -14.08 27.06
C PRO A 319 -21.53 -13.97 26.36
N LEU A 320 -21.52 -14.03 25.03
CA LEU A 320 -22.73 -14.17 24.22
C LEU A 320 -23.53 -15.36 24.74
N ALA A 321 -24.74 -15.10 25.25
CA ALA A 321 -25.72 -16.13 25.51
C ALA A 321 -25.98 -16.87 24.19
N ALA A 322 -25.90 -18.20 24.23
CA ALA A 322 -26.27 -19.05 23.11
C ALA A 322 -27.76 -18.84 22.79
N ASP A 323 -28.08 -18.61 21.52
CA ASP A 323 -29.46 -18.70 21.06
C ASP A 323 -30.00 -20.12 21.30
N PRO A 324 -31.27 -20.27 21.74
CA PRO A 324 -31.89 -21.59 21.87
C PRO A 324 -32.10 -22.23 20.48
N PRO A 325 -32.11 -23.57 20.40
CA PRO A 325 -32.21 -24.28 19.13
C PRO A 325 -33.58 -24.05 18.49
N ARG A 326 -33.58 -23.66 17.21
CA ARG A 326 -34.77 -23.56 16.38
C ARG A 326 -35.00 -24.91 15.71
N GLU A 327 -36.16 -25.52 15.94
CA GLU A 327 -36.61 -26.77 15.33
C GLU A 327 -36.67 -26.67 13.79
N PRO A 328 -36.43 -27.78 13.06
CA PRO A 328 -36.45 -27.81 11.61
C PRO A 328 -37.89 -27.87 11.07
N ALA A 329 -38.26 -26.91 10.23
CA ALA A 329 -39.42 -27.03 9.36
C ALA A 329 -39.03 -27.77 8.08
N GLU A 330 -39.67 -28.91 7.86
CA GLU A 330 -39.67 -29.71 6.63
C GLU A 330 -40.03 -28.86 5.41
N THR A 331 -39.37 -29.04 4.27
CA THR A 331 -40.03 -29.54 3.04
C THR A 331 -39.08 -29.82 1.88
N ALA A 332 -39.42 -30.93 1.20
CA ALA A 332 -39.29 -31.23 -0.23
C ALA A 332 -37.89 -31.52 -0.82
N VAL A 333 -37.59 -32.81 -0.85
CA VAL A 333 -36.62 -33.45 -1.75
C VAL A 333 -37.14 -33.40 -3.19
N ALA A 334 -36.46 -32.68 -4.08
CA ALA A 334 -36.59 -32.86 -5.53
C ALA A 334 -35.39 -33.69 -6.01
N ILE A 335 -35.69 -34.91 -6.46
CA ILE A 335 -34.76 -35.84 -7.10
C ILE A 335 -34.36 -35.25 -8.45
N LEU A 336 -33.06 -35.06 -8.68
CA LEU A 336 -32.50 -34.81 -10.01
C LEU A 336 -31.60 -35.98 -10.40
N VAL A 337 -32.05 -36.69 -11.42
CA VAL A 337 -31.33 -37.73 -12.17
C VAL A 337 -30.11 -37.09 -12.87
N PRO A 338 -28.93 -37.75 -12.90
CA PRO A 338 -27.76 -37.22 -13.58
C PRO A 338 -27.89 -37.35 -15.11
N PRO A 339 -27.49 -36.36 -15.92
CA PRO A 339 -27.33 -36.57 -17.36
C PRO A 339 -26.03 -37.32 -17.67
N ALA A 340 -26.13 -38.23 -18.64
CA ALA A 340 -25.07 -39.08 -19.18
C ALA A 340 -23.97 -38.27 -19.94
N PRO A 341 -22.77 -38.84 -20.14
CA PRO A 341 -21.63 -38.12 -20.69
C PRO A 341 -21.71 -37.96 -22.21
N LEU A 342 -21.23 -36.82 -22.73
CA LEU A 342 -20.96 -36.60 -24.15
C LEU A 342 -19.46 -36.69 -24.45
N PRO A 343 -19.06 -37.08 -25.67
CA PRO A 343 -17.77 -37.70 -25.95
C PRO A 343 -16.62 -36.68 -26.07
N ALA A 344 -15.42 -37.17 -25.77
CA ALA A 344 -14.17 -36.43 -25.92
C ALA A 344 -13.88 -36.13 -27.40
N ILE A 345 -13.71 -34.84 -27.72
CA ILE A 345 -13.08 -34.40 -28.95
C ILE A 345 -11.60 -34.23 -28.64
N ALA A 346 -10.77 -35.11 -29.20
CA ALA A 346 -9.33 -34.94 -29.24
C ALA A 346 -8.99 -33.79 -30.18
N VAL A 347 -8.46 -32.70 -29.65
CA VAL A 347 -7.79 -31.68 -30.46
C VAL A 347 -6.32 -32.06 -30.53
N SER A 348 -5.91 -32.47 -31.73
CA SER A 348 -4.54 -32.69 -32.14
C SER A 348 -3.70 -31.42 -31.95
N LEU A 349 -2.57 -31.56 -31.25
CA LEU A 349 -1.49 -30.58 -31.25
C LEU A 349 -0.85 -30.59 -32.63
N ASP A 350 -1.11 -29.55 -33.42
CA ASP A 350 -0.26 -29.24 -34.57
C ASP A 350 0.62 -28.04 -34.24
N ARG A 351 1.88 -28.16 -34.67
CA ARG A 351 2.98 -27.25 -34.38
C ARG A 351 2.90 -26.02 -35.29
N GLY A 352 3.26 -24.87 -34.75
CA GLY A 352 3.64 -23.69 -35.52
C GLY A 352 2.97 -22.42 -35.04
N ASP A 353 3.59 -21.75 -34.06
CA ASP A 353 4.01 -20.34 -34.14
C ASP A 353 4.49 -19.86 -32.76
N ASP A 354 5.63 -19.18 -32.76
CA ASP A 354 6.46 -18.86 -31.60
C ASP A 354 5.76 -18.07 -30.48
N PRO A 355 6.03 -18.36 -29.19
CA PRO A 355 5.62 -17.49 -28.09
C PRO A 355 6.54 -16.27 -28.01
N VAL A 356 5.95 -15.08 -28.12
CA VAL A 356 6.58 -13.79 -27.78
C VAL A 356 7.12 -13.86 -26.36
N GLN A 357 8.45 -13.84 -26.21
CA GLN A 357 9.15 -13.77 -24.93
C GLN A 357 8.83 -12.44 -24.23
N ALA A 358 8.27 -12.50 -23.01
CA ALA A 358 8.24 -11.34 -22.13
C ALA A 358 9.69 -10.95 -21.79
N GLY A 359 10.12 -9.77 -22.22
CA GLY A 359 11.52 -9.34 -22.13
C GLY A 359 12.05 -9.29 -20.69
N ASP A 360 13.32 -9.63 -20.53
CA ASP A 360 14.06 -9.66 -19.26
C ASP A 360 13.87 -8.45 -18.35
N LEU A 361 13.82 -7.25 -18.94
CA LEU A 361 13.61 -6.02 -18.19
C LEU A 361 12.26 -6.05 -17.45
N ALA A 362 11.19 -6.54 -18.08
CA ALA A 362 9.87 -6.63 -17.45
C ALA A 362 9.88 -7.65 -16.30
N GLN A 363 10.63 -8.74 -16.45
CA GLN A 363 10.80 -9.74 -15.38
C GLN A 363 11.63 -9.19 -14.21
N ILE A 364 12.74 -8.48 -14.50
CA ILE A 364 13.58 -7.84 -13.49
C ILE A 364 12.81 -6.77 -12.73
N ARG A 365 12.04 -5.93 -13.43
CA ARG A 365 11.14 -4.93 -12.84
C ARG A 365 10.14 -5.60 -11.90
N ALA A 366 9.41 -6.60 -12.37
CA ALA A 366 8.43 -7.30 -11.55
C ALA A 366 9.03 -7.94 -10.29
N LEU A 367 10.27 -8.46 -10.38
CA LEU A 367 10.98 -9.02 -9.22
C LEU A 367 11.48 -7.94 -8.25
N ALA A 368 11.93 -6.80 -8.77
CA ALA A 368 12.31 -5.64 -7.96
C ALA A 368 11.09 -5.09 -7.20
N ASP A 369 9.95 -4.95 -7.89
CA ASP A 369 8.67 -4.50 -7.31
C ASP A 369 8.14 -5.48 -6.25
N ALA A 370 8.41 -6.78 -6.44
CA ALA A 370 8.07 -7.83 -5.48
C ALA A 370 9.00 -7.89 -4.26
N GLY A 371 10.08 -7.11 -4.23
CA GLY A 371 11.11 -7.14 -3.18
C GLY A 371 12.03 -8.38 -3.25
N GLU A 372 11.99 -9.12 -4.36
CA GLU A 372 12.84 -10.30 -4.62
C GLU A 372 14.23 -9.88 -5.13
N THR A 373 14.85 -8.92 -4.42
CA THR A 373 16.10 -8.24 -4.82
C THR A 373 17.21 -9.23 -5.15
N GLY A 374 17.35 -10.31 -4.38
CA GLY A 374 18.37 -11.34 -4.61
C GLY A 374 18.14 -12.16 -5.89
N THR A 375 16.88 -12.38 -6.28
CA THR A 375 16.55 -13.10 -7.52
C THR A 375 16.70 -12.19 -8.73
N ALA A 376 16.22 -10.95 -8.64
CA ALA A 376 16.43 -9.93 -9.66
C ALA A 376 17.94 -9.70 -9.92
N TRP A 377 18.73 -9.60 -8.85
CA TRP A 377 20.19 -9.44 -8.93
C TRP A 377 20.90 -10.59 -9.65
N ARG A 378 20.42 -11.84 -9.50
CA ARG A 378 21.01 -13.00 -10.20
C ARG A 378 20.65 -13.06 -11.69
N LEU A 379 19.50 -12.54 -12.09
CA LEU A 379 19.08 -12.50 -13.49
C LEU A 379 19.78 -11.38 -14.28
N LEU A 380 20.13 -10.31 -13.58
CA LEU A 380 20.64 -9.09 -14.16
C LEU A 380 21.91 -9.26 -15.03
N PRO A 381 22.95 -10.05 -14.65
CA PRO A 381 24.11 -10.26 -15.51
C PRO A 381 23.74 -10.89 -16.86
N GLY A 382 22.87 -11.90 -16.86
CA GLY A 382 22.43 -12.56 -18.08
C GLY A 382 21.56 -11.67 -18.97
N ALA A 383 20.81 -10.73 -18.39
CA ALA A 383 20.06 -9.71 -19.14
C ALA A 383 21.02 -8.67 -19.76
N LEU A 384 22.00 -8.20 -19.00
CA LEU A 384 23.02 -7.25 -19.46
C LEU A 384 23.99 -7.85 -20.49
N GLU A 385 24.21 -9.16 -20.49
CA GLU A 385 24.98 -9.84 -21.55
C GLU A 385 24.22 -9.82 -22.89
N ARG A 386 22.89 -9.92 -22.86
CA ARG A 386 22.04 -9.92 -24.05
C ARG A 386 21.73 -8.51 -24.56
N ASP A 387 21.52 -7.56 -23.65
CA ASP A 387 21.37 -6.15 -23.99
C ASP A 387 22.25 -5.26 -23.09
N PRO A 388 23.56 -5.16 -23.41
CA PRO A 388 24.50 -4.35 -22.63
C PRO A 388 24.25 -2.84 -22.77
N THR A 389 23.43 -2.44 -23.73
CA THR A 389 23.16 -1.04 -24.11
C THR A 389 21.83 -0.50 -23.59
N ASP A 390 21.03 -1.31 -22.90
CA ASP A 390 19.77 -0.83 -22.31
C ASP A 390 20.04 0.01 -21.04
N PRO A 391 19.73 1.32 -21.05
CA PRO A 391 19.88 2.15 -19.88
C PRO A 391 18.96 1.74 -18.72
N SER A 392 17.78 1.16 -18.99
CA SER A 392 16.87 0.68 -17.93
C SER A 392 17.47 -0.50 -17.17
N LEU A 393 18.13 -1.45 -17.84
CA LEU A 393 18.81 -2.56 -17.16
C LEU A 393 19.94 -2.08 -16.25
N ARG A 394 20.72 -1.09 -16.69
CA ARG A 394 21.74 -0.42 -15.86
C ARG A 394 21.15 0.38 -14.70
N PHE A 395 19.97 0.95 -14.90
CA PHE A 395 19.25 1.62 -13.81
C PHE A 395 18.76 0.63 -12.74
N TYR A 396 18.19 -0.51 -13.13
CA TYR A 396 17.83 -1.58 -12.18
C TYR A 396 19.06 -2.21 -11.51
N GLU A 397 20.19 -2.32 -12.21
CA GLU A 397 21.48 -2.69 -11.59
C GLU A 397 21.79 -1.76 -10.42
N GLY A 398 21.65 -0.44 -10.63
CA GLY A 398 21.91 0.58 -9.62
C GLY A 398 20.94 0.51 -8.44
N LEU A 399 19.64 0.38 -8.70
CA LEU A 399 18.62 0.26 -7.65
C LEU A 399 18.85 -1.00 -6.80
N LEU A 400 19.05 -2.16 -7.44
CA LEU A 400 19.24 -3.42 -6.73
C LEU A 400 20.55 -3.44 -5.94
N ALA A 401 21.65 -2.93 -6.52
CA ALA A 401 22.93 -2.81 -5.81
C ALA A 401 22.79 -1.95 -4.55
N ARG A 402 22.08 -0.81 -4.64
CA ARG A 402 21.82 0.08 -3.51
C ARG A 402 20.99 -0.62 -2.42
N THR A 403 19.93 -1.35 -2.80
CA THR A 403 19.13 -2.13 -1.85
C THR A 403 19.96 -3.21 -1.14
N LEU A 404 20.97 -3.76 -1.81
CA LEU A 404 21.92 -4.73 -1.24
C LEU A 404 23.06 -4.09 -0.43
N GLY A 405 23.07 -2.75 -0.25
CA GLY A 405 24.13 -2.03 0.45
C GLY A 405 25.46 -1.95 -0.30
N ARG A 406 25.43 -2.13 -1.63
CA ARG A 406 26.61 -2.11 -2.51
C ARG A 406 26.73 -0.75 -3.19
N ASP A 407 26.95 0.29 -2.41
CA ASP A 407 26.86 1.68 -2.87
C ASP A 407 27.83 2.02 -4.02
N VAL A 408 29.03 1.44 -4.02
CA VAL A 408 30.03 1.63 -5.09
C VAL A 408 29.58 1.00 -6.41
N GLU A 409 28.94 -0.19 -6.34
CA GLU A 409 28.37 -0.86 -7.51
C GLU A 409 27.15 -0.07 -8.02
N ALA A 410 26.32 0.42 -7.10
CA ALA A 410 25.15 1.23 -7.41
C ALA A 410 25.52 2.52 -8.14
N GLU A 411 26.53 3.25 -7.65
CA GLU A 411 27.02 4.46 -8.31
C GLU A 411 27.52 4.17 -9.72
N ARG A 412 28.33 3.11 -9.90
CA ARG A 412 28.86 2.72 -11.20
C ARG A 412 27.72 2.41 -12.18
N ALA A 413 26.71 1.69 -11.72
CA ALA A 413 25.56 1.31 -12.52
C ALA A 413 24.70 2.52 -12.92
N PHE A 414 24.40 3.45 -12.00
CA PHE A 414 23.69 4.68 -12.35
C PHE A 414 24.48 5.55 -13.34
N ARG A 415 25.80 5.67 -13.15
CA ARG A 415 26.65 6.39 -14.12
C ARG A 415 26.69 5.70 -15.48
N ALA A 416 26.64 4.36 -15.52
CA ALA A 416 26.53 3.61 -16.78
C ALA A 416 25.17 3.84 -17.47
N ALA A 417 24.07 3.87 -16.72
CA ALA A 417 22.75 4.24 -17.25
C ALA A 417 22.78 5.65 -17.86
N LEU A 418 23.40 6.61 -17.17
CA LEU A 418 23.54 8.01 -17.64
C LEU A 418 24.52 8.19 -18.81
N TYR A 419 25.49 7.28 -18.94
CA TYR A 419 26.38 7.24 -20.10
C TYR A 419 25.62 6.83 -21.36
N LEU A 420 24.72 5.84 -21.23
CA LEU A 420 23.87 5.34 -22.32
C LEU A 420 22.73 6.31 -22.65
N ASP A 421 22.12 6.92 -21.64
CA ASP A 421 21.08 7.93 -21.79
C ASP A 421 21.27 9.09 -20.81
N ARG A 422 21.83 10.19 -21.32
CA ARG A 422 22.07 11.41 -20.53
C ARG A 422 20.78 12.09 -20.06
N GLY A 423 19.65 11.82 -20.72
CA GLY A 423 18.34 12.36 -20.41
C GLY A 423 17.56 11.53 -19.39
N PHE A 424 18.14 10.46 -18.86
CA PHE A 424 17.45 9.57 -17.93
C PHE A 424 17.25 10.22 -16.55
N VAL A 425 16.10 10.88 -16.39
CA VAL A 425 15.70 11.65 -15.20
C VAL A 425 15.84 10.85 -13.91
N MET A 426 15.27 9.64 -13.87
CA MET A 426 15.29 8.80 -12.65
C MET A 426 16.70 8.37 -12.27
N ALA A 427 17.59 8.11 -13.23
CA ALA A 427 18.98 7.78 -12.95
C ALA A 427 19.74 8.96 -12.29
N HIS A 428 19.52 10.20 -12.75
CA HIS A 428 20.08 11.39 -12.10
C HIS A 428 19.53 11.59 -10.68
N TYR A 429 18.22 11.41 -10.50
CA TYR A 429 17.56 11.53 -9.20
C TYR A 429 18.11 10.52 -8.19
N HIS A 430 18.15 9.23 -8.55
CA HIS A 430 18.63 8.17 -7.66
C HIS A 430 20.14 8.25 -7.40
N LEU A 431 20.94 8.68 -8.37
CA LEU A 431 22.37 8.96 -8.17
C LEU A 431 22.58 10.11 -7.18
N GLY A 432 21.80 11.19 -7.29
CA GLY A 432 21.83 12.32 -6.38
C GLY A 432 21.53 11.92 -4.93
N LEU A 433 20.47 11.13 -4.73
CA LEU A 433 20.12 10.60 -3.41
C LEU A 433 21.19 9.66 -2.84
N LEU A 434 21.81 8.83 -3.69
CA LEU A 434 22.90 7.93 -3.28
C LEU A 434 24.15 8.72 -2.86
N LEU A 435 24.57 9.70 -3.65
CA LEU A 435 25.73 10.55 -3.35
C LEU A 435 25.51 11.38 -2.09
N MET A 436 24.29 11.84 -1.86
CA MET A 436 23.90 12.53 -0.62
C MET A 436 24.05 11.60 0.59
N ALA A 437 23.59 10.35 0.49
CA ALA A 437 23.75 9.36 1.55
C ALA A 437 25.22 9.03 1.85
N MET A 438 26.08 9.06 0.82
CA MET A 438 27.54 8.89 0.96
C MET A 438 28.27 10.16 1.43
N GLY A 439 27.56 11.25 1.76
CA GLY A 439 28.16 12.51 2.22
C GLY A 439 28.86 13.33 1.13
N ARG A 440 28.66 13.00 -0.16
CA ARG A 440 29.28 13.67 -1.31
C ARG A 440 28.38 14.80 -1.83
N ALA A 441 28.24 15.85 -1.02
CA ALA A 441 27.27 16.93 -1.24
C ALA A 441 27.41 17.64 -2.60
N GLU A 442 28.62 17.92 -3.07
CA GLU A 442 28.81 18.63 -4.35
C GLU A 442 28.37 17.81 -5.56
N GLU A 443 28.69 16.52 -5.58
CA GLU A 443 28.31 15.64 -6.68
C GLU A 443 26.81 15.31 -6.62
N ALA A 444 26.27 15.15 -5.41
CA ALA A 444 24.84 15.01 -5.19
C ALA A 444 24.07 16.22 -5.71
N ALA A 445 24.55 17.43 -5.42
CA ALA A 445 23.97 18.68 -5.91
C ALA A 445 23.90 18.71 -7.44
N ARG A 446 24.98 18.37 -8.14
CA ARG A 446 25.02 18.34 -9.61
C ARG A 446 24.04 17.31 -10.20
N ALA A 447 23.97 16.11 -9.62
CA ALA A 447 23.06 15.07 -10.09
C ALA A 447 21.59 15.48 -9.88
N LEU A 448 21.26 16.08 -8.74
CA LEU A 448 19.91 16.59 -8.47
C LEU A 448 19.56 17.79 -9.35
N ASP A 449 20.49 18.71 -9.60
CA ASP A 449 20.29 19.86 -10.50
C ASP A 449 19.98 19.38 -11.93
N ASN A 450 20.67 18.34 -12.40
CA ASN A 450 20.36 17.71 -13.69
C ASN A 450 18.98 17.06 -13.72
N ALA A 451 18.59 16.35 -12.64
CA ALA A 451 17.26 15.76 -12.55
C ALA A 451 16.16 16.82 -12.59
N VAL A 452 16.35 17.96 -11.90
CA VAL A 452 15.43 19.12 -11.96
C VAL A 452 15.35 19.67 -13.37
N ALA A 453 16.49 19.99 -13.99
CA ALA A 453 16.53 20.62 -15.31
C ALA A 453 15.89 19.73 -16.39
N LEU A 454 16.19 18.43 -16.39
CA LEU A 454 15.62 17.49 -17.35
C LEU A 454 14.12 17.27 -17.12
N SER A 455 13.67 17.26 -15.87
CA SER A 455 12.23 17.14 -15.56
C SER A 455 11.45 18.39 -15.96
N GLN A 456 11.99 19.58 -15.72
CA GLN A 456 11.36 20.86 -16.10
C GLN A 456 11.33 21.10 -17.61
N ALA A 457 12.17 20.40 -18.38
CA ALA A 457 12.15 20.43 -19.83
C ALA A 457 10.98 19.59 -20.41
N LEU A 458 10.28 18.82 -19.59
CA LEU A 458 9.11 18.03 -19.96
C LEU A 458 7.83 18.71 -19.44
N GLU A 459 6.68 18.40 -20.04
CA GLU A 459 5.39 18.82 -19.49
C GLU A 459 5.19 18.21 -18.09
N PRO A 460 4.65 18.94 -17.09
CA PRO A 460 4.59 18.50 -15.70
C PRO A 460 3.94 17.13 -15.49
N GLU A 461 2.92 16.79 -16.29
CA GLU A 461 2.17 15.52 -16.20
C GLU A 461 2.81 14.37 -17.01
N THR A 462 3.99 14.59 -17.61
CA THR A 462 4.66 13.56 -18.40
C THR A 462 5.12 12.43 -17.49
N PRO A 463 4.65 11.19 -17.67
CA PRO A 463 5.11 10.05 -16.88
C PRO A 463 6.58 9.78 -17.20
N LEU A 464 7.39 9.62 -16.15
CA LEU A 464 8.82 9.36 -16.30
C LEU A 464 9.10 7.88 -16.48
N ARG A 465 10.03 7.58 -17.38
CA ARG A 465 10.56 6.24 -17.60
C ARG A 465 11.16 5.70 -16.29
N GLU A 466 10.77 4.48 -15.93
CA GLU A 466 11.12 3.83 -14.65
C GLU A 466 10.81 4.70 -13.41
N GLY A 467 9.81 5.59 -13.50
CA GLY A 467 9.34 6.42 -12.40
C GLY A 467 8.18 5.81 -11.62
N ASP A 468 7.77 4.57 -11.94
CA ASP A 468 6.65 3.86 -11.30
C ASP A 468 5.34 4.67 -11.21
N GLY A 469 5.07 5.46 -12.25
CA GLY A 469 3.90 6.34 -12.33
C GLY A 469 4.16 7.78 -11.90
N ALA A 470 5.37 8.10 -11.40
CA ALA A 470 5.77 9.47 -11.11
C ALA A 470 5.82 10.32 -12.38
N VAL A 471 5.34 11.54 -12.27
CA VAL A 471 5.36 12.52 -13.37
C VAL A 471 6.52 13.50 -13.22
N ALA A 472 6.89 14.15 -14.32
CA ALA A 472 8.03 15.06 -14.38
C ALA A 472 7.95 16.19 -13.32
N GLY A 473 6.76 16.74 -13.08
CA GLY A 473 6.54 17.78 -12.06
C GLY A 473 6.86 17.30 -10.64
N GLU A 474 6.46 16.08 -10.28
CA GLU A 474 6.70 15.49 -8.96
C GLU A 474 8.18 15.24 -8.72
N VAL A 475 8.88 14.67 -9.71
CA VAL A 475 10.30 14.37 -9.61
C VAL A 475 11.14 15.66 -9.61
N ALA A 476 10.75 16.69 -10.38
CA ALA A 476 11.36 18.00 -10.32
C ALA A 476 11.26 18.62 -8.91
N ALA A 477 10.08 18.58 -8.30
CA ALA A 477 9.84 19.10 -6.96
C ALA A 477 10.64 18.32 -5.89
N GLY A 478 10.65 16.99 -5.97
CA GLY A 478 11.41 16.13 -5.07
C GLY A 478 12.92 16.35 -5.17
N ALA A 479 13.45 16.45 -6.39
CA ALA A 479 14.86 16.73 -6.63
C ALA A 479 15.26 18.13 -6.13
N ALA A 480 14.44 19.15 -6.35
CA ALA A 480 14.69 20.50 -5.87
C ALA A 480 14.66 20.60 -4.32
N ALA A 481 13.77 19.86 -3.67
CA ALA A 481 13.71 19.79 -2.21
C ALA A 481 14.96 19.12 -1.63
N ALA A 482 15.37 17.97 -2.18
CA ALA A 482 16.60 17.29 -1.78
C ALA A 482 17.84 18.18 -2.02
N ARG A 483 17.84 18.91 -3.13
CA ARG A 483 18.91 19.86 -3.49
C ARG A 483 19.03 21.03 -2.52
N THR A 484 17.90 21.55 -2.03
CA THR A 484 17.84 22.65 -1.07
C THR A 484 18.40 22.22 0.29
N GLY A 485 18.18 20.95 0.68
CA GLY A 485 18.74 20.36 1.90
C GLY A 485 20.27 20.27 1.93
N LEU A 486 20.96 20.38 0.78
CA LEU A 486 22.43 20.34 0.68
C LEU A 486 23.11 21.71 0.84
N GLY A 487 22.34 22.81 0.89
CA GLY A 487 22.88 24.18 0.94
C GLY A 487 23.37 24.73 -0.41
N PRO A 488 23.88 25.98 -0.46
CA PRO A 488 24.26 26.63 -1.71
C PRO A 488 25.49 25.99 -2.35
N TYR A 489 25.34 25.59 -3.62
CA TYR A 489 26.43 25.10 -4.46
C TYR A 489 27.34 26.26 -4.84
N ARG A 490 28.56 26.27 -4.32
CA ARG A 490 29.60 27.17 -4.80
C ARG A 490 30.20 26.57 -6.05
N GLY A 491 29.66 26.93 -7.21
CA GLY A 491 30.25 26.54 -8.49
C GLY A 491 31.72 26.98 -8.60
N PRO A 492 32.52 26.30 -9.43
CA PRO A 492 33.87 26.77 -9.73
C PRO A 492 33.75 28.01 -10.62
N GLY A 493 33.78 29.21 -10.03
CA GLY A 493 33.65 30.45 -10.82
C GLY A 493 33.47 31.77 -10.08
N SER A 494 33.80 31.89 -8.80
CA SER A 494 33.94 33.21 -8.14
C SER A 494 35.27 33.30 -7.40
N GLY A 495 36.34 33.00 -8.12
CA GLY A 495 37.67 33.49 -7.81
C GLY A 495 37.81 34.88 -8.45
N SER A 496 38.09 35.87 -7.61
CA SER A 496 38.40 37.24 -7.97
C SER A 496 39.30 37.37 -9.20
N PHE A 497 38.89 38.17 -10.18
CA PHE A 497 39.69 39.23 -10.81
C PHE A 497 38.75 40.29 -11.39
#